data_AF-A0A0R3PT43-F1
#
_entry.id   AF-A0A0R3PT43-F1
#
_cell.length_a   1.000
_cell.length_b   1.000
_cell.length_c   1.000
_cell.angle_alpha   90.00
_cell.angle_beta   90.00
_cell.angle_gamma   90.00
#
_symmetry.space_group_name_H-M   'P 1'
#
loop_
_entity.id
_entity.type
_entity.pdbx_description
1 polymer ?
#
loop_
_entity_poly.entity_id
_entity_poly.type
_entity_poly.pdbx_seq_one_letter_code
_entity_poly.pdbx_strand_id
1 'polypeptide(L)'
;MLKPKRIALRGGDGRRYLIMCKPCDELRKDARFMDVNRMMNSLMRQNADARRRQLTVRTFSVIPLQDAGGIVEWLPNLVPYRGVLQPLFEEKGDPLPDAQWFTNWNANSPIEDRLERMRSTFYQRYPLVMAEWFRLRIHINSISVSNRNNYKYL
;
A
#
# COMPACT_ATOMS: atom_id res chain seq x y z
N MET A 1 20.33 6.84 -0.55
CA MET A 1 18.98 6.32 -0.88
C MET A 1 19.11 4.85 -1.23
N LEU A 2 18.37 3.96 -0.57
CA LEU A 2 18.32 2.53 -0.94
C LEU A 2 17.73 2.43 -2.35
N LYS A 3 18.41 1.72 -3.26
CA LYS A 3 17.98 1.55 -4.66
C LYS A 3 17.55 0.09 -4.86
N PRO A 4 16.31 -0.27 -4.52
CA PRO A 4 15.83 -1.64 -4.72
C PRO A 4 15.82 -1.98 -6.21
N LYS A 5 16.19 -3.23 -6.52
CA LYS A 5 16.23 -3.72 -7.91
C LYS A 5 15.10 -4.72 -8.13
N ARG A 6 14.34 -4.55 -9.21
CA ARG A 6 13.36 -5.55 -9.65
C ARG A 6 14.02 -6.51 -10.63
N ILE A 7 13.95 -7.81 -10.33
CA ILE A 7 14.54 -8.88 -11.13
C ILE A 7 13.44 -9.86 -11.54
N ALA A 8 13.49 -10.36 -12.77
CA ALA A 8 12.62 -11.42 -13.26
C ALA A 8 13.42 -12.72 -13.37
N LEU A 9 13.01 -13.74 -12.65
CA LEU A 9 13.58 -15.09 -12.72
C LEU A 9 12.69 -15.97 -13.58
N ARG A 10 13.27 -16.87 -14.38
CA ARG A 10 12.53 -17.90 -15.11
C ARG A 10 12.64 -19.21 -14.34
N GLY A 11 11.52 -19.75 -13.88
CA GLY A 11 11.48 -21.05 -13.23
C GLY A 11 11.74 -22.19 -14.21
N GLY A 12 12.07 -23.37 -13.68
CA GLY A 12 12.18 -24.59 -14.48
C GLY A 12 10.86 -25.00 -15.15
N ASP A 13 9.74 -24.50 -14.64
CA ASP A 13 8.39 -24.61 -15.22
C ASP A 13 8.14 -23.62 -16.37
N GLY A 14 9.12 -22.80 -16.73
CA GLY A 14 9.03 -21.78 -17.78
C GLY A 14 8.33 -20.49 -17.36
N ARG A 15 7.80 -20.39 -16.13
CA ARG A 15 7.08 -19.19 -15.65
C ARG A 15 8.06 -18.10 -15.21
N ARG A 16 7.60 -16.85 -15.26
CA ARG A 16 8.36 -15.68 -14.81
C ARG A 16 7.96 -15.31 -13.38
N TYR A 17 8.93 -15.25 -12.50
CA TYR A 17 8.78 -14.85 -11.10
C TYR A 17 9.47 -13.51 -10.91
N LEU A 18 8.70 -12.51 -10.48
CA LEU A 18 9.22 -11.18 -10.19
C LEU A 18 9.64 -11.12 -8.72
N ILE A 19 10.84 -10.60 -8.47
CA ILE A 19 11.37 -10.37 -7.13
C ILE A 19 11.95 -8.96 -7.03
N MET A 20 11.96 -8.43 -5.80
CA MET A 20 12.61 -7.19 -5.42
C MET A 20 13.80 -7.50 -4.53
N CYS A 21 14.98 -7.10 -4.95
CA CYS A 21 16.19 -7.16 -4.13
C CYS A 21 16.38 -5.82 -3.42
N LYS A 22 16.43 -5.86 -2.10
CA LYS A 22 16.67 -4.69 -1.26
C LYS A 22 18.08 -4.79 -0.67
N PRO A 23 19.06 -4.05 -1.20
CA PRO A 23 20.43 -4.08 -0.68
C PRO A 23 20.48 -3.38 0.67
N CYS A 24 21.30 -3.89 1.60
CA CYS A 24 21.55 -3.25 2.90
C CYS A 24 20.27 -2.96 3.73
N ASP A 25 19.21 -3.76 3.54
CA ASP A 25 17.95 -3.63 4.28
C ASP A 25 17.76 -4.83 5.23
N GLU A 26 17.34 -4.57 6.46
CA GLU A 26 17.15 -5.59 7.49
C GLU A 26 15.72 -6.14 7.38
N LEU A 27 15.56 -7.29 6.74
CA LEU A 27 14.23 -7.84 6.43
C LEU A 27 13.73 -8.91 7.40
N ARG A 28 14.44 -9.19 8.51
CA ARG A 28 13.98 -10.22 9.45
C ARG A 28 12.66 -9.81 10.11
N LYS A 29 12.48 -8.52 10.41
CA LYS A 29 11.21 -8.01 10.94
C LYS A 29 10.07 -8.20 9.94
N ASP A 30 10.29 -7.88 8.66
CA ASP A 30 9.31 -8.09 7.60
C ASP A 30 8.96 -9.57 7.42
N ALA A 31 9.96 -10.46 7.46
CA ALA A 31 9.75 -11.90 7.37
C ALA A 31 8.88 -12.42 8.53
N ARG A 32 9.18 -12.00 9.77
CA ARG A 32 8.37 -12.34 10.95
C ARG A 32 6.97 -11.78 10.86
N PHE A 33 6.81 -10.56 10.34
CA PHE A 33 5.49 -9.97 10.13
C PHE A 33 4.65 -10.78 9.12
N MET A 34 5.28 -11.29 8.05
CA MET A 34 4.60 -12.20 7.11
C MET A 34 4.22 -13.53 7.74
N ASP A 35 5.03 -14.09 8.63
CA ASP A 35 4.68 -15.32 9.37
C ASP A 35 3.43 -15.11 10.24
N VAL A 36 3.36 -13.98 10.95
CA VAL A 36 2.19 -13.59 11.75
C VAL A 36 0.95 -13.46 10.85
N ASN A 37 1.07 -12.80 9.69
CA ASN A 37 -0.05 -12.67 8.75
C ASN A 37 -0.53 -14.02 8.22
N ARG A 38 0.38 -14.97 7.96
CA ARG A 38 0.02 -16.35 7.57
C ARG A 38 -0.75 -17.07 8.68
N MET A 39 -0.31 -16.92 9.92
CA MET A 39 -1.02 -17.45 11.09
C MET A 39 -2.41 -16.84 11.24
N MET A 40 -2.53 -15.51 11.15
CA MET A 40 -3.81 -14.80 11.19
C MET A 40 -4.76 -15.27 10.09
N ASN A 41 -4.27 -15.45 8.86
CA ASN A 41 -5.04 -16.03 7.77
C ASN A 41 -5.55 -17.45 8.08
N SER A 42 -4.74 -18.26 8.77
CA SER A 42 -5.18 -19.59 9.23
C SER A 42 -6.34 -19.48 10.22
N LEU A 43 -6.24 -18.58 11.20
CA LEU A 43 -7.29 -18.34 12.20
C LEU A 43 -8.56 -17.78 11.56
N MET A 44 -8.45 -16.82 10.64
CA MET A 44 -9.59 -16.28 9.88
C MET A 44 -10.27 -17.36 9.04
N ARG A 45 -9.50 -18.31 8.49
CA ARG A 45 -10.07 -19.48 7.80
C ARG A 45 -10.75 -20.45 8.75
N GLN A 46 -10.47 -20.47 10.05
CA GLN A 46 -11.15 -21.34 11.01
C GLN A 46 -12.44 -20.70 11.57
N ASN A 47 -12.51 -19.37 11.60
CA ASN A 47 -13.71 -18.65 12.01
C ASN A 47 -14.76 -18.57 10.88
N ALA A 48 -16.01 -18.96 11.17
CA ALA A 48 -17.09 -19.03 10.18
C ALA A 48 -17.50 -17.65 9.63
N ASP A 49 -17.56 -16.62 10.46
CA ASP A 49 -17.94 -15.26 10.05
C ASP A 49 -16.85 -14.63 9.19
N ALA A 50 -15.59 -14.80 9.56
CA ALA A 50 -14.45 -14.31 8.78
C ALA A 50 -14.38 -15.00 7.41
N ARG A 51 -14.58 -16.33 7.35
CA ARG A 51 -14.70 -17.07 6.08
C ARG A 51 -15.86 -16.56 5.23
N ARG A 52 -17.05 -16.37 5.82
CA ARG A 52 -18.25 -15.89 5.11
C ARG A 52 -18.01 -14.52 4.48
N ARG A 53 -17.21 -13.66 5.14
CA ARG A 53 -16.79 -12.34 4.65
C ARG A 53 -15.55 -12.38 3.76
N GLN A 54 -14.96 -13.56 3.53
CA GLN A 54 -13.73 -13.75 2.75
C GLN A 54 -12.55 -12.92 3.26
N LEU A 55 -12.44 -12.75 4.59
CA LEU A 55 -11.35 -11.97 5.18
C LEU A 55 -10.02 -12.69 5.00
N THR A 56 -9.10 -12.02 4.32
CA THR A 56 -7.73 -12.50 4.15
C THR A 56 -6.78 -11.34 3.95
N VAL A 57 -5.62 -11.41 4.58
CA VAL A 57 -4.49 -10.52 4.32
C VAL A 57 -3.65 -11.13 3.21
N ARG A 58 -3.38 -10.36 2.15
CA ARG A 58 -2.47 -10.81 1.09
C ARG A 58 -1.05 -10.91 1.65
N THR A 59 -0.49 -12.12 1.67
CA THR A 59 0.89 -12.37 2.10
C THR A 59 1.84 -12.49 0.92
N PHE A 60 3.11 -12.23 1.15
CA PHE A 60 4.19 -12.41 0.18
C PHE A 60 5.41 -13.01 0.85
N SER A 61 6.33 -13.55 0.05
CA SER A 61 7.56 -14.15 0.55
C SER A 61 8.62 -13.10 0.80
N VAL A 62 9.29 -13.20 1.95
CA VAL A 62 10.44 -12.38 2.33
C VAL A 62 11.54 -13.33 2.74
N ILE A 63 12.70 -13.19 2.11
CA ILE A 63 13.88 -14.00 2.38
C ILE A 63 14.98 -13.03 2.80
N PRO A 64 15.20 -12.86 4.12
CA PRO A 64 16.36 -12.14 4.61
C PRO A 64 17.61 -12.89 4.16
N LEU A 65 18.49 -12.18 3.46
CA LEU A 65 19.88 -12.63 3.29
C LEU A 65 20.64 -12.09 4.52
N GLN A 66 21.86 -12.57 4.78
CA GLN A 66 22.64 -12.14 5.95
C GLN A 66 23.08 -10.66 5.82
N ASP A 67 24.39 -10.38 5.85
CA ASP A 67 24.91 -9.02 6.05
C ASP A 67 24.80 -8.09 4.82
N ALA A 68 23.94 -8.42 3.85
CA ALA A 68 23.88 -7.75 2.55
C ALA A 68 22.46 -7.33 2.09
N GLY A 69 21.40 -7.64 2.85
CA GLY A 69 20.03 -7.24 2.54
C GLY A 69 19.06 -8.41 2.40
N GLY A 70 18.12 -8.35 1.46
CA GLY A 70 17.23 -9.48 1.22
C GLY A 70 16.36 -9.40 -0.02
N ILE A 71 15.56 -10.45 -0.20
CA ILE A 71 14.68 -10.63 -1.35
C ILE A 71 13.24 -10.58 -0.87
N VAL A 72 12.41 -9.84 -1.61
CA VAL A 72 10.98 -9.74 -1.41
C VAL A 72 10.28 -10.16 -2.69
N GLU A 73 9.25 -11.00 -2.59
CA GLU A 73 8.40 -11.33 -3.72
C GLU A 73 7.71 -10.08 -4.28
N TRP A 74 7.76 -9.90 -5.60
CA TRP A 74 7.05 -8.81 -6.24
C TRP A 74 5.59 -9.22 -6.51
N LEU A 75 4.68 -8.56 -5.83
CA LEU A 75 3.26 -8.79 -6.02
C LEU A 75 2.74 -8.07 -7.28
N PRO A 76 2.13 -8.78 -8.24
CA PRO A 76 1.50 -8.15 -9.39
C PRO A 76 0.22 -7.41 -8.99
N ASN A 77 -0.22 -6.52 -9.88
CA ASN A 77 -1.47 -5.77 -9.79
C ASN A 77 -1.58 -4.90 -8.53
N LEU A 78 -0.46 -4.30 -8.12
CA LEU A 78 -0.40 -3.28 -7.08
C LEU A 78 0.02 -1.95 -7.70
N VAL A 79 -0.63 -0.88 -7.26
CA VAL A 79 -0.26 0.50 -7.58
C VAL A 79 -0.05 1.23 -6.26
N PRO A 80 1.05 1.99 -6.10
CA PRO A 80 1.25 2.80 -4.90
C PRO A 80 0.11 3.80 -4.72
N TYR A 81 -0.31 4.01 -3.48
CA TYR A 81 -1.40 4.93 -3.14
C TYR A 81 -1.19 6.34 -3.71
N ARG A 82 0.02 6.90 -3.59
CA ARG A 82 0.35 8.21 -4.18
C ARG A 82 0.16 8.24 -5.70
N GLY A 83 0.55 7.17 -6.41
CA GLY A 83 0.37 7.09 -7.86
C GLY A 83 -1.10 7.02 -8.28
N VAL A 84 -1.97 6.55 -7.38
CA VAL A 84 -3.43 6.58 -7.56
C VAL A 84 -4.00 7.98 -7.31
N LEU A 85 -3.58 8.64 -6.24
CA LEU A 85 -4.17 9.90 -5.80
C LEU A 85 -3.65 11.13 -6.54
N GLN A 86 -2.36 11.17 -6.87
CA GLN A 86 -1.71 12.36 -7.41
C GLN A 86 -2.44 12.90 -8.66
N PRO A 87 -2.80 12.08 -9.67
CA PRO A 87 -3.51 12.59 -10.85
C PRO A 87 -4.90 13.14 -10.51
N LEU A 88 -5.59 12.54 -9.54
CA LEU A 88 -6.93 12.98 -9.13
C LEU A 88 -6.87 14.29 -8.34
N PHE A 89 -5.81 14.51 -7.56
CA PHE A 89 -5.58 15.78 -6.89
C PHE A 89 -5.21 16.88 -7.88
N GLU A 90 -4.40 16.57 -8.90
CA GLU A 90 -4.07 17.52 -9.96
C GLU A 90 -5.28 17.90 -10.82
N GLU A 91 -6.20 16.96 -11.05
CA GLU A 91 -7.43 17.21 -11.81
C GLU A 91 -8.46 18.07 -11.04
N LYS A 92 -8.59 17.84 -9.73
CA LYS A 92 -9.74 18.35 -8.95
C LYS A 92 -9.37 19.34 -7.85
N GLY A 93 -8.09 19.47 -7.55
CA GLY A 93 -7.57 20.33 -6.50
C GLY A 93 -6.47 21.23 -7.02
N ASP A 94 -5.61 21.65 -6.09
CA ASP A 94 -4.41 22.42 -6.39
C ASP A 94 -3.32 21.95 -5.40
N PRO A 95 -2.82 20.71 -5.59
CA PRO A 95 -1.93 20.07 -4.63
C PRO A 95 -0.61 20.82 -4.56
N LEU A 96 -0.17 21.12 -3.33
CA LEU A 96 1.12 21.74 -3.11
C LEU A 96 2.25 20.69 -3.24
N PRO A 97 3.43 21.08 -3.73
CA PRO A 97 4.62 20.25 -3.61
C PRO A 97 4.94 19.97 -2.14
N ASP A 98 5.37 18.74 -1.82
CA ASP A 98 5.71 18.32 -0.45
C ASP A 98 6.66 19.32 0.24
N ALA A 99 7.69 19.79 -0.48
CA ALA A 99 8.66 20.76 0.02
C ALA A 99 7.99 22.04 0.52
N GLN A 100 7.05 22.58 -0.25
CA GLN A 100 6.32 23.81 0.11
C GLN A 100 5.37 23.56 1.29
N TRP A 101 4.68 22.41 1.30
CA TRP A 101 3.82 22.04 2.41
C TRP A 101 4.59 21.93 3.73
N PHE A 102 5.77 21.31 3.72
CA PHE A 102 6.56 21.08 4.93
C PHE A 102 7.41 22.27 5.38
N THR A 103 7.66 23.27 4.53
CA THR A 103 8.43 24.47 4.91
C THR A 103 7.78 25.21 6.09
N ASN A 104 6.45 25.32 6.07
CA ASN A 104 5.68 26.04 7.10
C ASN A 104 4.99 25.08 8.08
N TRP A 105 5.45 23.82 8.17
CA TRP A 105 4.92 22.85 9.12
C TRP A 105 5.79 22.79 10.37
N ASN A 106 5.19 23.10 11.53
CA ASN A 106 5.83 22.93 12.83
C ASN A 106 5.19 21.74 13.57
N ALA A 107 5.94 20.66 13.75
CA ALA A 107 5.44 19.48 14.46
C ALA A 107 5.23 19.73 15.97
N ASN A 108 5.92 20.73 16.54
CA ASN A 108 5.93 21.04 17.96
C ASN A 108 4.94 22.15 18.35
N SER A 109 4.23 22.75 17.39
CA SER A 109 3.19 23.74 17.71
C SER A 109 1.97 23.07 18.36
N PRO A 110 1.14 23.84 19.09
CA PRO A 110 -0.13 23.36 19.59
C PRO A 110 -0.96 22.63 18.52
N ILE A 111 -1.78 21.66 18.95
CA ILE A 111 -2.57 20.86 18.02
C ILE A 111 -3.59 21.72 17.28
N GLU A 112 -4.10 22.76 17.93
CA GLU A 112 -5.05 23.74 17.41
C GLU A 112 -4.50 24.43 16.16
N ASP A 113 -3.25 24.93 16.22
CA ASP A 113 -2.60 25.60 15.09
C ASP A 113 -2.39 24.64 13.91
N ARG A 114 -2.01 23.39 14.20
CA ARG A 114 -1.83 22.36 13.17
C ARG A 114 -3.15 21.98 12.51
N LEU A 115 -4.22 21.87 13.30
CA LEU A 115 -5.57 21.60 12.80
C LEU A 115 -6.10 22.76 11.96
N GLU A 116 -5.88 23.99 12.40
CA GLU A 116 -6.28 25.17 11.65
C GLU A 116 -5.57 25.24 10.30
N ARG A 117 -4.27 24.93 10.26
CA ARG A 117 -3.53 24.83 8.99
C ARG A 117 -4.06 23.70 8.09
N MET A 118 -4.38 22.54 8.66
CA MET A 118 -4.99 21.44 7.90
C MET A 118 -6.34 21.86 7.29
N ARG A 119 -7.19 22.56 8.05
CA ARG A 119 -8.51 23.03 7.61
C ARG A 119 -8.44 24.15 6.59
N SER A 120 -7.66 25.19 6.87
CA SER A 120 -7.53 26.38 6.04
C SER A 120 -6.79 26.11 4.73
N THR A 121 -5.81 25.21 4.73
CA THR A 121 -4.91 25.01 3.59
C THR A 121 -4.99 23.61 2.99
N PHE A 122 -4.82 22.55 3.79
CA PHE A 122 -4.68 21.19 3.26
C PHE A 122 -5.99 20.67 2.66
N TYR A 123 -7.07 20.64 3.44
CA TYR A 123 -8.34 20.06 2.99
C TYR A 123 -9.01 20.85 1.85
N GLN A 124 -8.68 22.13 1.70
CA GLN A 124 -9.12 22.93 0.54
C GLN A 124 -8.45 22.48 -0.77
N ARG A 125 -7.21 21.97 -0.70
CA ARG A 125 -6.39 21.62 -1.86
C ARG A 125 -6.40 20.14 -2.20
N TYR A 126 -6.67 19.28 -1.22
CA TYR A 126 -6.71 17.83 -1.36
C TYR A 126 -8.13 17.30 -1.08
N PRO A 127 -9.04 17.38 -2.07
CA PRO A 127 -10.41 16.91 -1.92
C PRO A 127 -10.49 15.39 -1.72
N LEU A 128 -11.62 14.89 -1.21
CA LEU A 128 -11.82 13.44 -1.03
C LEU A 128 -12.02 12.72 -2.37
N VAL A 129 -10.93 12.22 -2.96
CA VAL A 129 -10.95 11.60 -4.30
C VAL A 129 -11.02 10.06 -4.30
N MET A 130 -10.72 9.40 -3.17
CA MET A 130 -10.59 7.94 -3.15
C MET A 130 -11.92 7.21 -3.43
N ALA A 131 -13.03 7.72 -2.90
CA ALA A 131 -14.35 7.14 -3.12
C ALA A 131 -14.77 7.20 -4.61
N GLU A 132 -14.31 8.21 -5.33
CA GLU A 132 -14.53 8.33 -6.77
C GLU A 132 -13.63 7.38 -7.56
N TRP A 133 -12.35 7.29 -7.21
CA TRP A 133 -11.45 6.34 -7.85
C TRP A 133 -11.99 4.91 -7.81
N PHE A 134 -12.52 4.48 -6.66
CA PHE A 134 -13.16 3.18 -6.54
C PHE A 134 -14.39 3.02 -7.44
N ARG A 135 -15.24 4.05 -7.56
CA ARG A 135 -16.42 4.02 -8.45
C ARG A 135 -16.02 3.80 -9.90
N LEU A 136 -15.03 4.55 -10.39
CA LEU A 136 -14.57 4.47 -11.78
C LEU A 136 -13.92 3.11 -12.11
N ARG A 137 -13.14 2.54 -11.20
CA ARG A 137 -12.41 1.28 -11.44
C ARG A 137 -13.28 0.02 -11.31
N ILE A 138 -14.33 0.07 -10.48
CA ILE A 138 -15.23 -1.08 -10.28
C ILE A 138 -16.20 -1.24 -11.46
N HIS A 139 -16.63 -0.16 -12.12
CA HIS A 139 -17.59 -0.24 -13.23
C HIS A 139 -16.99 -0.77 -14.55
N ILE A 140 -15.68 -0.60 -14.76
CA ILE A 140 -14.99 -1.05 -16.00
C ILE A 140 -14.72 -2.57 -15.99
N ASN A 141 -14.70 -3.20 -14.81
CA ASN A 141 -14.57 -4.65 -14.68
C ASN A 141 -15.90 -5.21 -14.17
N SER A 142 -16.76 -5.73 -15.07
CA SER A 142 -18.05 -6.37 -14.76
C SER A 142 -17.97 -7.58 -13.81
N ILE A 143 -16.78 -7.90 -13.31
CA ILE A 143 -16.52 -8.82 -12.20
C ILE A 143 -16.10 -7.98 -10.99
N SER A 144 -17.03 -7.45 -10.17
CA SER A 144 -16.76 -7.27 -8.73
C SER A 144 -17.86 -6.57 -7.91
N VAL A 145 -18.82 -7.35 -7.43
CA VAL A 145 -19.34 -7.08 -6.07
C VAL A 145 -18.30 -7.49 -5.02
N SER A 146 -17.43 -8.48 -5.31
CA SER A 146 -16.39 -8.96 -4.38
C SER A 146 -15.25 -7.97 -4.11
N ASN A 147 -14.77 -7.20 -5.11
CA ASN A 147 -13.67 -6.25 -4.86
C ASN A 147 -14.08 -5.12 -3.90
N ARG A 148 -15.33 -4.65 -3.94
CA ARG A 148 -15.79 -3.58 -3.04
C ARG A 148 -15.81 -4.01 -1.57
N ASN A 149 -16.05 -5.30 -1.30
CA ASN A 149 -16.02 -5.83 0.06
C ASN A 149 -14.58 -6.05 0.54
N ASN A 150 -13.65 -6.45 -0.34
CA ASN A 150 -12.26 -6.69 0.07
C ASN A 150 -11.52 -5.43 0.56
N TYR A 151 -11.86 -4.24 0.05
CA TYR A 151 -11.26 -2.98 0.52
C TYR A 151 -11.95 -2.37 1.75
N LYS A 152 -13.16 -2.83 2.11
CA LYS A 152 -13.88 -2.35 3.31
C LYS A 152 -13.34 -2.95 4.61
N TYR A 153 -12.54 -4.01 4.52
CA TYR A 153 -11.98 -4.75 5.65
C TYR A 153 -10.45 -4.59 5.78
N LEU A 154 -9.88 -3.61 5.06
CA LEU A 154 -8.56 -3.03 5.31
C LEU A 154 -8.76 -1.72 6.08
#